data_AF-A0A178AEV5-F1
#
_entry.id   AF-A0A178AEV5-F1
#
_cell.length_a   1.000
_cell.length_b   1.000
_cell.length_c   1.000
_cell.angle_alpha   90.00
_cell.angle_beta   90.00
_cell.angle_gamma   90.00
#
_symmetry.space_group_name_H-M   'P 1'
#
loop_
_entity.id
_entity.type
_entity.pdbx_description
1 polymer ?
#
loop_
_entity_poly.entity_id
_entity_poly.type
_entity_poly.pdbx_seq_one_letter_code
_entity_poly.pdbx_strand_id
1 'polypeptide(L)'
;MTVFATKDAFFGLGLEQVEVSAAHISQDCSICTQPLAVHWKDQSPQSALRGFHEAVRISACGHMHGSDCLTAWLSTGNSCPTCQRILFEANNDTITQDDINEIVYVLGPHFGEARVMAAIANIMQQQEKKHTDARRSHEQEVAKQKVKDAKADDDDDEFTLGNDDFLDSDEEMEWGEDGDDDYFDDGDVEDDE
;
A
#
# COMPACT_ATOMS: atom_id res chain seq x y z
N MET A 1 5.57 3.93 -8.75
CA MET A 1 4.32 3.76 -7.97
C MET A 1 4.56 4.37 -6.60
N THR A 2 3.89 5.45 -6.24
CA THR A 2 4.03 6.05 -4.89
C THR A 2 3.04 5.38 -3.96
N VAL A 3 3.50 4.39 -3.20
CA VAL A 3 2.76 3.84 -2.06
C VAL A 3 3.34 4.49 -0.82
N PHE A 4 2.49 5.13 -0.01
CA PHE A 4 2.94 5.77 1.21
C PHE A 4 3.05 4.73 2.33
N ALA A 5 4.09 4.84 3.16
CA ALA A 5 4.34 3.90 4.26
C ALA A 5 3.26 3.98 5.35
N THR A 6 2.65 5.15 5.55
CA THR A 6 1.62 5.35 6.57
C THR A 6 0.48 6.22 6.05
N LYS A 7 -0.68 6.09 6.71
CA LYS A 7 -1.85 6.93 6.46
C LYS A 7 -1.53 8.42 6.64
N ASP A 8 -0.80 8.79 7.69
CA ASP A 8 -0.44 10.20 7.96
C ASP A 8 0.49 10.77 6.89
N ALA A 9 1.45 9.98 6.40
CA ALA A 9 2.30 10.37 5.28
C ALA A 9 1.48 10.59 4.00
N PHE A 10 0.43 9.80 3.79
CA PHE A 10 -0.50 10.01 2.68
C PHE A 10 -1.30 11.31 2.82
N PHE A 11 -1.81 11.65 4.01
CA PHE A 11 -2.53 12.94 4.19
C PHE A 11 -1.62 14.16 4.03
N GLY A 12 -0.34 14.06 4.44
CA GLY A 12 0.61 15.17 4.35
C GLY A 12 1.22 15.39 2.97
N LEU A 13 1.47 14.32 2.21
CA LEU A 13 2.24 14.37 0.94
C LEU A 13 1.47 13.80 -0.27
N GLY A 14 0.44 12.99 -0.03
CA GLY A 14 -0.33 12.30 -1.06
C GLY A 14 -1.60 13.01 -1.52
N LEU A 15 -1.98 14.10 -0.84
CA LEU A 15 -3.15 14.90 -1.17
C LEU A 15 -2.74 16.28 -1.68
N GLU A 16 -3.16 16.59 -2.88
CA GLU A 16 -3.08 17.91 -3.47
C GLU A 16 -4.41 18.63 -3.25
N GLN A 17 -4.37 19.78 -2.57
CA GLN A 17 -5.52 20.68 -2.54
C GLN A 17 -5.73 21.24 -3.94
N VAL A 18 -6.90 20.98 -4.51
CA VAL A 18 -7.24 21.45 -5.86
C VAL A 18 -7.70 22.89 -5.74
N GLU A 19 -6.91 23.81 -6.30
CA GLU A 19 -7.33 25.21 -6.39
C GLU A 19 -8.58 25.34 -7.28
N VAL A 20 -9.48 26.21 -6.83
CA VAL A 20 -10.81 26.46 -7.38
C VAL A 20 -10.69 27.08 -8.79
N SER A 21 -10.57 26.23 -9.81
CA SER A 21 -10.44 26.66 -11.21
C SER A 21 -11.73 26.38 -12.00
N ALA A 22 -12.11 27.29 -12.89
CA ALA A 22 -13.28 27.18 -13.77
C ALA A 22 -13.27 25.95 -14.72
N ALA A 23 -12.17 25.22 -14.84
CA ALA A 23 -12.06 24.01 -15.65
C ALA A 23 -12.74 22.77 -15.00
N HIS A 24 -13.08 22.83 -13.71
CA HIS A 24 -13.56 21.69 -12.92
C HIS A 24 -15.04 21.83 -12.50
N ILE A 25 -15.82 22.66 -13.21
CA ILE A 25 -17.18 23.13 -12.86
C ILE A 25 -18.25 22.04 -12.68
N SER A 26 -17.98 20.78 -12.99
CA SER A 26 -19.00 19.71 -12.93
C SER A 26 -18.49 18.38 -12.38
N GLN A 27 -17.50 18.37 -11.50
CA GLN A 27 -17.07 17.12 -10.87
C GLN A 27 -17.82 16.88 -9.56
N ASP A 28 -18.67 15.85 -9.58
CA ASP A 28 -19.30 15.32 -8.38
C ASP A 28 -18.35 14.37 -7.66
N CYS A 29 -18.42 14.36 -6.33
CA CYS A 29 -17.68 13.38 -5.55
C CYS A 29 -18.20 11.97 -5.87
N SER A 30 -17.33 11.07 -6.33
CA SER A 30 -17.74 9.69 -6.65
C SER A 30 -18.20 8.86 -5.43
N ILE A 31 -17.99 9.35 -4.21
CA ILE A 31 -18.36 8.67 -2.96
C ILE A 31 -19.77 9.05 -2.54
N CYS A 32 -20.06 10.36 -2.42
CA CYS A 32 -21.35 10.87 -1.94
C CYS A 32 -22.26 11.44 -3.04
N THR A 33 -21.77 11.51 -4.29
CA THR A 33 -22.47 12.10 -5.45
C THR A 33 -22.88 13.56 -5.28
N GLN A 34 -22.28 14.27 -4.31
CA GLN A 34 -22.50 15.70 -4.09
C GLN A 34 -21.49 16.52 -4.90
N PRO A 35 -21.88 17.73 -5.33
CA PRO A 35 -20.98 18.62 -6.07
C PRO A 35 -19.80 19.02 -5.18
N LEU A 36 -18.59 18.89 -5.71
CA LEU A 36 -17.38 19.36 -5.05
C LEU A 36 -17.40 20.89 -4.98
N ALA A 37 -16.84 21.47 -3.91
CA ALA A 37 -16.76 22.91 -3.68
C ALA A 37 -15.75 23.59 -4.62
N VAL A 38 -15.96 23.48 -5.93
CA VAL A 38 -15.05 24.04 -6.96
C VAL A 38 -15.53 25.40 -7.48
N HIS A 39 -16.57 25.98 -6.87
CA HIS A 39 -17.02 27.33 -7.16
C HIS A 39 -17.72 28.00 -5.97
N TRP A 40 -17.35 29.24 -5.67
CA TRP A 40 -17.90 30.06 -4.58
C TRP A 40 -19.13 30.88 -4.97
N LYS A 41 -19.50 30.93 -6.25
CA LYS A 41 -20.59 31.82 -6.72
C LYS A 41 -21.93 31.13 -7.02
N ASP A 42 -22.05 29.81 -6.89
CA ASP A 42 -23.35 29.14 -7.01
C ASP A 42 -24.04 29.00 -5.65
N GLN A 43 -24.42 30.15 -5.08
CA GLN A 43 -25.42 30.23 -4.01
C GLN A 43 -26.81 29.93 -4.57
N SER A 44 -27.00 28.73 -5.12
CA SER A 44 -28.35 28.22 -5.38
C SER A 44 -28.99 27.84 -4.04
N PRO A 45 -30.26 28.21 -3.77
CA PRO A 45 -30.95 27.92 -2.51
C PRO A 45 -31.03 26.41 -2.19
N GLN A 46 -30.89 25.54 -3.19
CA GLN A 46 -30.88 24.09 -3.03
C GLN A 46 -29.52 23.53 -2.57
N SER A 47 -28.43 24.29 -2.78
CA SER A 47 -27.06 23.88 -2.43
C SER A 47 -26.72 24.14 -0.96
N ALA A 48 -27.41 25.07 -0.30
CA ALA A 48 -27.24 25.36 1.12
C ALA A 48 -27.72 24.22 2.05
N LEU A 49 -28.55 23.31 1.53
CA LEU A 49 -29.13 22.18 2.28
C LEU A 49 -28.26 20.92 2.28
N ARG A 50 -27.29 20.81 1.37
CA ARG A 50 -26.50 19.57 1.18
C ARG A 50 -25.03 19.66 1.53
N GLY A 51 -24.50 20.83 1.92
CA GLY A 51 -23.09 21.01 2.27
C GLY A 51 -22.16 20.82 1.07
N PHE A 52 -21.30 21.79 0.80
CA PHE A 52 -20.24 21.62 -0.20
C PHE A 52 -19.06 20.90 0.46
N HIS A 53 -18.42 20.00 -0.27
CA HIS A 53 -17.26 19.26 0.23
C HIS A 53 -15.99 19.85 -0.39
N GLU A 54 -15.01 20.19 0.44
CA GLU A 54 -13.69 20.64 -0.02
C GLU A 54 -13.04 19.57 -0.91
N ALA A 55 -12.56 19.96 -2.09
CA ALA A 55 -12.05 19.02 -3.08
C ALA A 55 -10.56 18.74 -2.88
N VAL A 56 -10.20 17.46 -2.81
CA VAL A 56 -8.81 17.00 -2.76
C VAL A 56 -8.54 16.05 -3.92
N ARG A 57 -7.33 16.16 -4.50
CA ARG A 57 -6.82 15.25 -5.53
C ARG A 57 -5.80 14.32 -4.91
N ILE A 58 -5.92 13.04 -5.23
CA ILE A 58 -4.92 12.04 -4.88
C ILE A 58 -3.77 12.14 -5.86
N SER A 59 -2.57 12.54 -5.42
CA SER A 59 -1.40 12.71 -6.32
C SER A 59 -1.00 11.41 -7.03
N ALA A 60 -1.16 10.28 -6.34
CA ALA A 60 -0.81 8.96 -6.86
C ALA A 60 -1.66 8.48 -8.04
N CYS A 61 -2.91 8.95 -8.20
CA CYS A 61 -3.82 8.47 -9.25
C CYS A 61 -4.62 9.57 -9.97
N GLY A 62 -4.56 10.81 -9.51
CA GLY A 62 -5.22 11.96 -10.10
C GLY A 62 -6.74 12.06 -9.86
N HIS A 63 -7.34 11.10 -9.13
CA HIS A 63 -8.77 11.13 -8.82
C HIS A 63 -9.10 12.17 -7.76
N MET A 64 -10.25 12.84 -7.94
CA MET A 64 -10.72 13.92 -7.07
C MET A 64 -11.92 13.46 -6.24
N HIS A 65 -11.88 13.77 -4.95
CA HIS A 65 -12.92 13.44 -3.99
C HIS A 65 -13.11 14.58 -2.99
N GLY A 66 -14.20 14.54 -2.21
CA GLY A 66 -14.37 15.43 -1.07
C GLY A 66 -13.41 15.02 0.04
N SER A 67 -12.77 15.97 0.72
CA SER A 67 -11.81 15.75 1.80
C SER A 67 -12.39 14.84 2.89
N ASP A 68 -13.58 15.16 3.37
CA ASP A 68 -14.27 14.39 4.42
C ASP A 68 -14.65 12.98 3.93
N CYS A 69 -15.12 12.88 2.69
CA CYS A 69 -15.51 11.58 2.12
C CYS A 69 -14.29 10.68 1.91
N LEU A 70 -13.19 11.24 1.44
CA LEU A 70 -11.94 10.51 1.28
C LEU A 70 -11.39 10.11 2.65
N THR A 71 -11.47 10.98 3.65
CA THR A 71 -11.02 10.67 5.02
C THR A 71 -11.82 9.53 5.63
N ALA A 72 -13.15 9.54 5.46
CA ALA A 72 -14.04 8.46 5.90
C ALA A 72 -13.82 7.15 5.12
N TRP A 73 -13.51 7.24 3.82
CA TRP A 73 -13.15 6.05 3.05
C TRP A 73 -11.84 5.44 3.55
N LEU A 74 -10.82 6.28 3.77
CA LEU A 74 -9.51 5.88 4.24
C LEU A 74 -9.44 5.55 5.74
N SER A 75 -10.54 5.66 6.49
CA SER A 75 -10.66 5.07 7.83
C SER A 75 -10.99 3.58 7.79
N THR A 76 -11.59 3.10 6.68
CA THR A 76 -12.01 1.69 6.53
C THR A 76 -11.15 0.92 5.54
N GLY A 77 -10.45 1.61 4.63
CA GLY A 77 -9.58 1.01 3.65
C GLY A 77 -8.34 1.85 3.35
N ASN A 78 -7.50 1.34 2.46
CA ASN A 78 -6.24 1.96 2.07
C ASN A 78 -6.14 2.16 0.55
N SER A 79 -7.27 2.16 -0.15
CA SER A 79 -7.34 2.20 -1.61
C SER A 79 -8.16 3.36 -2.14
N CYS A 80 -7.89 3.78 -3.37
CA CYS A 80 -8.67 4.81 -4.05
C CYS A 80 -10.09 4.29 -4.38
N PRO A 81 -11.16 5.04 -4.09
CA PRO A 81 -12.53 4.65 -4.42
C PRO A 81 -12.77 4.42 -5.92
N THR A 82 -12.06 5.15 -6.79
CA THR A 82 -12.30 5.10 -8.25
C THR A 82 -11.49 4.02 -8.94
N CYS A 83 -10.18 3.95 -8.68
CA CYS A 83 -9.29 3.01 -9.36
C CYS A 83 -8.80 1.85 -8.51
N GLN A 84 -9.22 1.78 -7.24
CA GLN A 84 -8.83 0.74 -6.27
C GLN A 84 -7.32 0.61 -6.06
N ARG A 85 -6.53 1.58 -6.54
CA ARG A 85 -5.09 1.64 -6.31
C ARG A 85 -4.82 1.78 -4.82
N ILE A 86 -3.96 0.92 -4.28
CA ILE A 86 -3.48 1.00 -2.90
C ILE A 86 -2.68 2.30 -2.75
N LEU A 87 -3.10 3.13 -1.79
CA LEU A 87 -2.54 4.46 -1.52
C LEU A 87 -1.49 4.41 -0.42
N PHE A 88 -1.73 3.60 0.61
CA PHE A 88 -0.77 3.34 1.68
C PHE A 88 -0.81 1.88 2.09
N GLU A 89 0.27 1.37 2.66
CA GLU A 89 0.27 0.05 3.26
C GLU A 89 -0.75 0.04 4.41
N ALA A 90 -1.71 -0.89 4.39
CA ALA A 90 -2.57 -1.07 5.55
C ALA A 90 -1.63 -1.43 6.69
N ASN A 91 -1.49 -0.55 7.67
CA ASN A 91 -0.66 -0.86 8.82
C ASN A 91 -1.10 -2.24 9.31
N ASN A 92 -0.20 -3.21 9.29
CA ASN A 92 -0.39 -4.49 9.98
C ASN A 92 -0.29 -4.26 11.50
N ASP A 93 -0.88 -3.18 11.98
CA ASP A 93 -0.88 -2.83 13.39
C ASP A 93 -1.61 -3.95 14.09
N THR A 94 -0.85 -4.65 14.93
CA THR A 94 -1.38 -5.61 15.88
C THR A 94 -2.49 -4.90 16.65
N ILE A 95 -3.71 -5.45 16.63
CA ILE A 95 -4.87 -4.87 17.32
C ILE A 95 -4.44 -4.51 18.75
N THR A 96 -4.41 -3.21 19.05
CA THR A 96 -3.95 -2.71 20.34
C THR A 96 -5.08 -2.75 21.36
N GLN A 97 -4.74 -2.65 22.64
CA GLN A 97 -5.74 -2.59 23.69
C GLN A 97 -6.64 -1.34 23.55
N ASP A 98 -6.10 -0.24 22.99
CA ASP A 98 -6.85 0.98 22.74
C ASP A 98 -7.89 0.80 21.63
N ASP A 99 -7.55 0.08 20.56
CA ASP A 99 -8.50 -0.29 19.50
C ASP A 99 -9.65 -1.14 20.07
N ILE A 100 -9.33 -2.09 20.95
CA ILE A 100 -10.34 -2.93 21.61
C ILE A 100 -11.26 -2.06 22.47
N ASN A 101 -10.69 -1.15 23.25
CA ASN A 101 -11.46 -0.26 24.11
C ASN A 101 -12.37 0.67 23.28
N GLU A 102 -11.88 1.20 22.17
CA GLU A 102 -12.66 2.05 21.26
C GLU A 102 -13.80 1.27 20.61
N ILE A 103 -13.54 0.08 20.08
CA ILE A 103 -14.55 -0.77 19.44
C ILE A 103 -15.62 -1.17 20.46
N VAL A 104 -15.23 -1.55 21.68
CA VAL A 104 -16.18 -1.89 22.75
C VAL A 104 -16.98 -0.67 23.19
N TYR A 105 -16.36 0.50 23.28
CA TYR A 105 -17.05 1.75 23.62
C TYR A 105 -18.09 2.15 22.57
N VAL A 106 -17.74 2.07 21.29
CA VAL A 106 -18.62 2.48 20.18
C VAL A 106 -19.70 1.42 19.90
N LEU A 107 -19.33 0.14 19.85
CA LEU A 107 -20.26 -0.94 19.44
C LEU A 107 -20.95 -1.64 20.61
N GLY A 108 -20.38 -1.58 21.82
CA GLY A 108 -20.92 -2.22 23.02
C GLY A 108 -22.38 -1.82 23.32
N PRO A 109 -22.75 -0.52 23.29
CA PRO A 109 -24.12 -0.08 23.52
C PRO A 109 -25.13 -0.57 22.48
N HIS A 110 -24.68 -0.79 21.24
CA HIS A 110 -25.56 -1.15 20.12
C HIS A 110 -25.75 -2.65 19.95
N PHE A 111 -24.71 -3.44 20.18
CA PHE A 111 -24.68 -4.87 19.86
C PHE A 111 -24.50 -5.77 21.09
N GLY A 112 -24.23 -5.18 22.25
CA GLY A 112 -23.94 -5.88 23.51
C GLY A 112 -22.46 -6.22 23.64
N GLU A 113 -21.85 -5.79 24.73
CA GLU A 113 -20.41 -5.93 25.01
C GLU A 113 -19.91 -7.37 24.84
N ALA A 114 -20.64 -8.37 25.36
CA ALA A 114 -20.24 -9.76 25.26
C ALA A 114 -20.12 -10.27 23.81
N ARG A 115 -20.97 -9.77 22.91
CA ARG A 115 -20.93 -10.15 21.48
C ARG A 115 -19.79 -9.46 20.75
N VAL A 116 -19.56 -8.19 21.07
CA VAL A 116 -18.44 -7.40 20.53
C VAL A 116 -17.11 -8.02 20.97
N MET A 117 -16.97 -8.35 22.25
CA MET A 117 -15.77 -9.02 22.78
C MET A 117 -15.53 -10.39 22.14
N ALA A 118 -16.59 -11.19 21.92
CA ALA A 118 -16.45 -12.48 21.23
C ALA A 118 -16.01 -12.29 19.76
N ALA A 119 -16.50 -11.26 19.07
CA ALA A 119 -16.07 -10.94 17.71
C ALA A 119 -14.60 -10.51 17.67
N ILE A 120 -14.18 -9.63 18.58
CA ILE A 120 -12.78 -9.19 18.72
C ILE A 120 -11.86 -10.39 18.99
N ALA A 121 -12.23 -11.26 19.93
CA ALA A 121 -11.44 -12.46 20.24
C ALA A 121 -11.26 -13.38 19.02
N ASN A 122 -12.31 -13.57 18.21
CA ASN A 122 -12.22 -14.33 16.97
C ASN A 122 -11.26 -13.68 15.95
N ILE A 123 -11.28 -12.35 15.84
CA ILE A 123 -10.38 -11.61 14.94
C ILE A 123 -8.93 -11.77 15.41
N MET A 124 -8.66 -11.61 16.71
CA MET A 124 -7.32 -11.79 17.29
C MET A 124 -6.79 -13.20 17.05
N GLN A 125 -7.61 -14.23 17.25
CA GLN A 125 -7.23 -15.62 17.01
C GLN A 125 -6.89 -15.88 15.53
N GLN A 126 -7.62 -15.24 14.60
CA GLN A 126 -7.30 -15.33 13.17
C GLN A 126 -5.98 -14.65 12.82
N GLN A 127 -5.70 -13.49 13.42
CA GLN A 127 -4.42 -12.80 13.22
C GLN A 127 -3.25 -13.65 13.74
N GLU A 128 -3.36 -14.20 14.94
CA GLU A 128 -2.34 -15.09 15.52
C GLU A 128 -2.09 -16.30 14.61
N LYS A 129 -3.17 -16.95 14.15
CA LYS A 129 -3.06 -18.08 13.23
C LYS A 129 -2.30 -17.70 11.96
N LYS A 130 -2.68 -16.60 11.30
CA LYS A 130 -1.97 -16.10 10.11
C LYS A 130 -0.49 -15.84 10.38
N HIS A 131 -0.17 -15.24 11.53
CA HIS A 131 1.22 -14.98 11.91
C HIS A 131 2.01 -16.28 12.14
N THR A 132 1.41 -17.28 12.82
CA THR A 132 2.05 -18.59 13.02
C THR A 132 2.25 -19.34 11.70
N ASP A 133 1.29 -19.28 10.78
CA ASP A 133 1.37 -19.89 9.46
C ASP A 133 2.47 -19.23 8.62
N ALA A 134 2.58 -17.89 8.66
CA ALA A 134 3.65 -17.14 8.01
C ALA A 134 5.03 -17.55 8.53
N ARG A 135 5.19 -17.64 9.86
CA ARG A 135 6.46 -18.08 10.48
C ARG A 135 6.84 -19.50 10.04
N ARG A 136 5.87 -20.41 10.02
CA ARG A 136 6.08 -21.80 9.58
C ARG A 136 6.47 -21.87 8.11
N SER A 137 5.81 -21.07 7.25
CA SER A 137 6.15 -20.99 5.83
C SER A 137 7.58 -20.50 5.63
N HIS A 138 7.98 -19.45 6.35
CA HIS A 138 9.33 -18.91 6.29
C HIS A 138 10.39 -19.93 6.76
N GLU A 139 10.14 -20.64 7.87
CA GLU A 139 11.03 -21.70 8.35
C GLU A 139 11.21 -22.83 7.32
N GLN A 140 10.14 -23.23 6.63
CA GLN A 140 10.20 -24.24 5.56
C GLN A 140 11.02 -23.76 4.36
N GLU A 141 10.92 -22.48 4.01
CA GLU A 141 11.69 -21.89 2.92
C GLU A 141 13.18 -21.83 3.26
N VAL A 142 13.53 -21.36 4.46
CA VAL A 142 14.92 -21.34 4.96
C VAL A 142 15.50 -22.75 5.02
N ALA A 143 14.73 -23.75 5.44
CA ALA A 143 15.16 -25.14 5.47
C ALA A 143 15.43 -25.68 4.04
N LYS A 144 14.56 -25.36 3.07
CA LYS A 144 14.77 -25.74 1.66
C LYS A 144 16.03 -25.09 1.09
N GLN A 145 16.28 -23.82 1.42
CA GLN A 145 17.47 -23.12 0.95
C GLN A 145 18.75 -23.77 1.50
N LYS A 146 18.78 -24.08 2.80
CA LYS A 146 19.92 -24.79 3.42
C LYS A 146 20.22 -26.14 2.78
N VAL A 147 19.19 -26.90 2.39
CA VAL A 147 19.39 -28.19 1.69
C VAL A 147 19.95 -27.98 0.29
N LYS A 148 19.53 -26.92 -0.42
CA LYS A 148 20.11 -26.58 -1.73
C LYS A 148 21.58 -26.18 -1.60
N ASP A 149 21.89 -25.31 -0.62
CA ASP A 149 23.25 -24.81 -0.42
C ASP A 149 24.20 -25.97 -0.03
N ALA A 150 23.78 -26.86 0.88
CA ALA A 150 24.58 -28.03 1.26
C ALA A 150 24.81 -29.01 0.10
N LYS A 151 23.89 -29.09 -0.87
CA LYS A 151 24.07 -29.93 -2.05
C LYS A 151 25.05 -29.30 -3.06
N ALA A 152 25.07 -27.98 -3.16
CA ALA A 152 26.02 -27.28 -4.03
C ALA A 152 27.47 -27.49 -3.57
N ASP A 153 27.70 -27.56 -2.26
CA ASP A 153 29.05 -27.81 -1.70
C ASP A 153 29.56 -29.25 -1.94
N ASP A 154 28.67 -30.25 -2.03
CA ASP A 154 29.04 -31.65 -2.33
C ASP A 154 29.29 -31.90 -3.83
N ASP A 155 28.66 -31.11 -4.72
CA ASP A 155 28.84 -31.24 -6.18
C ASP A 155 30.14 -30.54 -6.68
N ASP A 156 30.87 -29.81 -5.83
CA ASP A 156 32.16 -29.15 -6.16
C ASP A 156 33.40 -30.08 -6.02
N ASP A 157 33.27 -31.26 -5.40
CA ASP A 157 34.35 -32.26 -5.32
C ASP A 157 34.32 -33.30 -6.46
N GLU A 158 33.32 -33.23 -7.37
CA GLU A 158 33.26 -34.04 -8.60
C GLU A 158 33.38 -33.20 -9.89
N PHE A 159 34.13 -32.08 -9.86
CA PHE A 159 34.73 -31.55 -11.09
C PHE A 159 35.98 -32.37 -11.44
N THR A 160 35.79 -33.66 -11.72
CA THR A 160 36.79 -34.37 -12.51
C THR A 160 36.81 -33.70 -13.88
N LEU A 161 37.95 -33.12 -14.23
CA LEU A 161 38.27 -32.67 -15.59
C LEU A 161 38.32 -33.89 -16.52
N GLY A 162 37.17 -34.51 -16.75
CA GLY A 162 36.93 -35.43 -17.86
C GLY A 162 36.93 -34.58 -19.12
N ASN A 163 38.02 -34.68 -19.86
CA ASN A 163 38.37 -33.81 -20.97
C ASN A 163 37.56 -34.12 -22.24
N ASP A 164 36.39 -34.74 -22.10
CA ASP A 164 35.70 -35.46 -23.18
C ASP A 164 34.20 -35.61 -22.92
N ASP A 165 33.46 -34.52 -22.71
CA ASP A 165 31.99 -34.50 -22.93
C ASP A 165 31.52 -33.19 -23.59
N PHE A 166 32.31 -32.79 -24.57
CA PHE A 166 31.97 -31.80 -25.59
C PHE A 166 31.03 -32.43 -26.64
N LEU A 167 29.79 -32.83 -26.31
CA LEU A 167 28.77 -33.13 -27.33
C LEU A 167 27.33 -32.85 -26.83
N ASP A 168 26.72 -31.86 -27.50
CA ASP A 168 25.30 -31.66 -27.75
C ASP A 168 24.33 -31.40 -26.57
N SER A 169 23.96 -30.13 -26.39
CA SER A 169 22.57 -29.75 -26.68
C SER A 169 22.47 -28.26 -26.97
N ASP A 170 22.37 -27.96 -28.26
CA ASP A 170 21.89 -26.73 -28.85
C ASP A 170 20.41 -26.54 -28.44
N GLU A 171 20.17 -25.77 -27.38
CA GLU A 171 18.85 -25.22 -27.08
C GLU A 171 19.01 -23.73 -26.77
N GLU A 172 18.62 -22.94 -27.76
CA GLU A 172 18.79 -21.49 -27.89
C GLU A 172 18.35 -20.73 -26.63
N MET A 173 19.31 -20.21 -25.86
CA MET A 173 19.04 -19.13 -24.92
C MET A 173 19.17 -17.78 -25.64
N GLU A 174 18.02 -17.21 -25.98
CA GLU A 174 17.83 -15.83 -26.41
C GLU A 174 18.12 -14.89 -25.22
N TRP A 175 19.40 -14.63 -24.98
CA TRP A 175 19.85 -13.57 -24.09
C TRP A 175 19.82 -12.25 -24.85
N GLY A 176 18.82 -11.42 -24.55
CA GLY A 176 18.83 -10.01 -24.92
C GLY A 176 20.00 -9.29 -24.25
N GLU A 177 21.07 -9.12 -25.03
CA GLU A 177 21.81 -7.86 -25.27
C GLU A 177 20.78 -6.69 -25.21
N ASP A 178 20.97 -5.49 -24.67
CA ASP A 178 22.07 -4.57 -24.37
C ASP A 178 21.37 -3.43 -23.56
N GLY A 179 21.98 -2.58 -22.75
CA GLY A 179 23.33 -2.07 -22.68
C GLY A 179 23.38 -0.89 -21.70
N ASP A 180 24.56 -0.29 -21.67
CA ASP A 180 24.87 1.09 -21.28
C ASP A 180 25.09 1.35 -19.78
N ASP A 181 26.31 0.99 -19.41
CA ASP A 181 27.30 1.81 -18.71
C ASP A 181 27.15 3.34 -18.84
N ASP A 182 27.02 4.01 -17.69
CA ASP A 182 27.52 5.37 -17.50
C ASP A 182 28.13 5.58 -16.09
N TYR A 183 29.46 5.48 -16.09
CA TYR A 183 30.39 6.16 -15.18
C TYR A 183 29.99 7.63 -14.96
N PHE A 184 29.87 8.11 -13.71
CA PHE A 184 30.21 9.47 -13.22
C PHE A 184 30.00 9.44 -11.69
N ASP A 185 30.77 10.03 -10.77
CA ASP A 185 32.02 10.78 -10.77
C ASP A 185 32.25 11.07 -9.27
N ASP A 186 33.37 10.63 -8.71
CA ASP A 186 33.78 10.94 -7.33
C ASP A 186 34.23 12.41 -7.30
N GLY A 187 33.32 13.29 -6.90
CA GLY A 187 33.60 14.71 -6.67
C GLY A 187 33.74 15.03 -5.18
N ASP A 188 34.86 14.63 -4.59
CA ASP A 188 35.40 15.26 -3.38
C ASP A 188 35.62 16.77 -3.66
N VAL A 189 34.97 17.63 -2.89
CA VAL A 189 35.38 19.04 -2.75
C VAL A 189 35.43 19.36 -1.26
N GLU A 190 36.65 19.51 -0.78
CA GLU A 190 36.99 20.06 0.53
C GLU A 190 36.62 21.55 0.64
N ASP A 191 36.40 21.96 1.90
CA ASP A 191 36.66 23.25 2.54
C ASP A 191 36.39 24.57 1.78
N ASP A 192 35.55 25.42 2.37
CA ASP A 192 36.01 26.73 2.89
C ASP A 192 34.94 27.44 3.76
N GLU A 193 35.42 27.94 4.91
CA GLU A 193 34.93 29.00 5.83
C GLU A 193 33.61 28.89 6.63
#